data_AF-A0A7C3CD20-F1
#
_entry.id   AF-A0A7C3CD20-F1
#
_cell.length_a   1.000
_cell.length_b   1.000
_cell.length_c   1.000
_cell.angle_alpha   90.00
_cell.angle_beta   90.00
_cell.angle_gamma   90.00
#
_symmetry.space_group_name_H-M   'P 1'
#
loop_
_entity.id
_entity.type
_entity.pdbx_description
1 polymer ?
#
loop_
_entity_poly.entity_id
_entity_poly.type
_entity_poly.pdbx_seq_one_letter_code
_entity_poly.pdbx_strand_id
1 'polypeptide(L)'
;TKYYLTNNISGAWIGSYFANSERWKELPEHLKTLFRVCMDSSHYHRLYWYWWGEAHYRTKGGKLTLTTIPDDEWRTVEDAAQKFWDEVAKSSPRRAKVVKIIRDYNETMRKAGPPYRY
;
A
#
# COMPACT_ATOMS: atom_id res chain seq x y z
N THR A 1 -17.14 16.34 -0.56
CA THR A 1 -17.31 15.54 -1.79
C THR A 1 -18.62 14.78 -1.72
N LYS A 2 -19.29 14.53 -2.86
CA LYS A 2 -20.53 13.73 -2.95
C LYS A 2 -20.30 12.30 -3.45
N TYR A 3 -19.15 12.03 -4.10
CA TYR A 3 -18.87 10.79 -4.81
C TYR A 3 -17.57 10.14 -4.32
N TYR A 4 -17.48 8.81 -4.47
CA TYR A 4 -16.30 8.00 -4.20
C TYR A 4 -16.02 7.06 -5.39
N LEU A 5 -14.88 7.22 -6.05
CA LEU A 5 -14.45 6.37 -7.16
C LEU A 5 -13.88 5.05 -6.64
N THR A 6 -14.37 3.92 -7.14
CA THR A 6 -13.97 2.58 -6.67
C THR A 6 -12.64 2.10 -7.25
N ASN A 7 -12.26 2.60 -8.44
CA ASN A 7 -10.99 2.29 -9.11
C ASN A 7 -9.84 2.99 -8.35
N ASN A 8 -9.15 2.24 -7.49
CA ASN A 8 -7.99 2.76 -6.77
C ASN A 8 -6.73 2.74 -7.65
N ILE A 9 -5.77 3.61 -7.34
CA ILE A 9 -4.43 3.62 -7.95
C ILE A 9 -3.39 2.89 -7.09
N SER A 10 -3.77 2.49 -5.87
CA SER A 10 -2.97 1.66 -4.96
C SER A 10 -3.89 1.04 -3.91
N GLY A 11 -3.70 -0.26 -3.66
CA GLY A 11 -4.46 -0.99 -2.64
C GLY A 11 -3.93 -0.78 -1.20
N ALA A 12 -2.72 -0.25 -1.02
CA ALA A 12 -2.13 -0.05 0.31
C ALA A 12 -1.11 1.09 0.31
N TRP A 13 -1.22 1.99 1.28
CA TRP A 13 -0.22 3.03 1.52
C TRP A 13 0.93 2.50 2.38
N ILE A 14 2.16 2.94 2.07
CA ILE A 14 3.38 2.56 2.80
C ILE A 14 3.87 3.76 3.60
N GLY A 15 3.94 3.60 4.93
CA GLY A 15 4.53 4.58 5.83
C GLY A 15 5.30 3.93 6.95
N SER A 16 6.14 4.74 7.59
CA SER A 16 7.09 4.27 8.60
C SER A 16 7.11 5.21 9.80
N TYR A 17 7.50 4.66 10.94
CA TYR A 17 7.95 5.44 12.09
C TYR A 17 9.43 5.74 11.95
N PHE A 18 9.82 6.97 12.23
CA PHE A 18 11.21 7.41 12.20
C PHE A 18 11.58 8.01 13.55
N ALA A 19 12.81 7.78 13.97
CA ALA A 19 13.41 8.42 15.13
C ALA A 19 14.73 9.07 14.72
N ASN A 20 15.07 10.20 15.34
CA ASN A 20 16.41 10.78 15.22
C ASN A 20 17.46 9.77 15.73
N SER A 21 18.54 9.59 14.99
CA SER A 21 19.56 8.58 15.31
C SER A 21 20.21 8.77 16.68
N GLU A 22 20.49 10.00 17.10
CA GLU A 22 21.12 10.26 18.40
C GLU A 22 20.15 10.02 19.56
N ARG A 23 18.90 10.50 19.42
CA ARG A 23 17.85 10.23 20.41
C ARG A 23 17.52 8.75 20.51
N TRP A 24 17.56 8.01 19.40
CA TRP A 24 17.37 6.57 19.42
C TRP A 24 18.50 5.87 20.18
N LYS A 25 19.76 6.28 20.00
CA LYS A 25 20.91 5.68 20.71
C LYS A 25 20.81 5.85 22.23
N GLU A 26 20.33 6.99 22.69
CA GLU A 26 20.15 7.32 24.12
C GLU A 26 19.16 6.40 24.85
N LEU A 27 18.24 5.75 24.14
CA LEU A 27 17.29 4.84 24.76
C LEU A 27 17.95 3.53 25.23
N PRO A 28 17.65 3.05 26.44
CA PRO A 28 18.06 1.72 26.87
C PRO A 28 17.34 0.64 26.05
N GLU A 29 17.96 -0.53 25.90
CA GLU A 29 17.50 -1.56 24.95
C GLU A 29 16.08 -2.03 25.22
N HIS A 30 15.67 -2.15 26.49
CA HIS A 30 14.30 -2.56 26.84
C HIS A 30 13.25 -1.56 26.32
N LEU A 31 13.55 -0.26 26.28
CA LEU A 31 12.64 0.76 25.73
C LEU A 31 12.67 0.77 24.20
N LYS A 32 13.81 0.49 23.57
CA LYS A 32 13.88 0.28 22.11
C LYS A 32 13.00 -0.91 21.69
N THR A 33 13.08 -2.02 22.43
CA THR A 33 12.22 -3.19 22.21
C THR A 33 10.75 -2.84 22.42
N LEU A 34 10.40 -2.17 23.52
CA LEU A 34 9.02 -1.74 23.76
C LEU A 34 8.49 -0.87 22.62
N PHE A 35 9.28 0.11 22.17
CA PHE A 35 8.88 0.98 21.06
C PHE A 35 8.63 0.19 19.77
N ARG A 36 9.50 -0.77 19.42
CA ARG A 36 9.31 -1.66 18.27
C ARG A 36 8.02 -2.47 18.35
N VAL A 37 7.75 -3.09 19.50
CA VAL A 37 6.51 -3.86 19.71
C VAL A 37 5.27 -2.97 19.59
N CYS A 38 5.31 -1.75 20.13
CA CYS A 38 4.21 -0.79 19.99
C CYS A 38 3.98 -0.37 18.53
N MET A 39 5.04 -0.18 17.75
CA MET A 39 4.91 0.10 16.31
C MET A 39 4.26 -1.08 15.57
N ASP A 40 4.72 -2.30 15.81
CA ASP A 40 4.16 -3.51 15.20
C ASP A 40 2.68 -3.68 15.57
N SER A 41 2.33 -3.44 16.84
CA SER A 41 0.94 -3.44 17.31
C SER A 41 0.09 -2.38 16.58
N SER A 42 0.62 -1.18 16.39
CA SER A 42 -0.06 -0.14 15.61
C SER A 42 -0.23 -0.50 14.13
N HIS A 43 0.79 -1.11 13.52
CA HIS A 43 0.71 -1.62 12.15
C HIS A 43 -0.39 -2.69 12.04
N TYR A 44 -0.39 -3.65 12.98
CA TYR A 44 -1.38 -4.72 13.02
C TYR A 44 -2.80 -4.20 13.23
N HIS A 45 -3.00 -3.23 14.12
CA HIS A 45 -4.29 -2.56 14.31
C HIS A 45 -4.83 -2.00 12.99
N ARG A 46 -3.99 -1.29 12.25
CA ARG A 46 -4.39 -0.66 10.98
C ARG A 46 -4.78 -1.68 9.92
N LEU A 47 -4.16 -2.86 9.88
CA LEU A 47 -4.50 -3.90 8.91
C LEU A 47 -5.98 -4.28 9.01
N TYR A 48 -6.44 -4.70 10.19
CA TYR A 48 -7.86 -5.10 10.33
C TYR A 48 -8.80 -3.90 10.31
N TRP A 49 -8.37 -2.75 10.80
CA TRP A 49 -9.21 -1.54 10.81
C TRP A 49 -9.55 -1.09 9.38
N TYR A 50 -8.56 -1.00 8.49
CA TYR A 50 -8.81 -0.64 7.09
C TYR A 50 -9.48 -1.76 6.31
N TRP A 51 -9.07 -3.03 6.53
CA TRP A 51 -9.67 -4.17 5.84
C TRP A 51 -11.18 -4.23 6.05
N TRP A 52 -11.63 -4.12 7.30
CA TRP A 52 -13.05 -4.09 7.63
C TRP A 52 -13.68 -2.75 7.22
N GLY A 53 -13.02 -1.63 7.50
CA GLY A 53 -13.55 -0.29 7.28
C GLY A 53 -13.91 -0.02 5.82
N GLU A 54 -13.04 -0.40 4.87
CA GLU A 54 -13.31 -0.20 3.45
C GLU A 54 -14.58 -0.94 3.00
N ALA A 55 -14.74 -2.22 3.39
CA ALA A 55 -15.93 -3.00 3.07
C ALA A 55 -17.18 -2.45 3.76
N HIS A 56 -17.08 -2.09 5.04
CA HIS A 56 -18.19 -1.56 5.82
C HIS A 56 -18.71 -0.24 5.24
N TYR A 57 -17.84 0.74 5.01
CA TYR A 57 -18.28 2.07 4.60
C TYR A 57 -18.77 2.11 3.15
N ARG A 58 -18.23 1.30 2.25
CA ARG A 58 -18.74 1.19 0.87
C ARG A 58 -20.14 0.57 0.79
N THR A 59 -20.50 -0.28 1.76
CA THR A 59 -21.78 -1.00 1.75
C THR A 59 -22.84 -0.40 2.69
N LYS A 60 -22.42 0.21 3.80
CA LYS A 60 -23.30 0.70 4.87
C LYS A 60 -23.11 2.18 5.20
N GLY A 61 -22.07 2.84 4.66
CA GLY A 61 -21.70 4.20 5.07
C GLY A 61 -22.70 5.28 4.67
N GLY A 62 -23.40 5.10 3.54
CA GLY A 62 -24.55 5.93 3.10
C GLY A 62 -24.26 7.41 2.78
N LYS A 63 -23.06 7.93 3.07
CA LYS A 63 -22.71 9.36 2.89
C LYS A 63 -22.22 9.72 1.50
N LEU A 64 -21.69 8.76 0.74
CA LEU A 64 -21.07 8.98 -0.57
C LEU A 64 -21.66 8.03 -1.59
N THR A 65 -21.90 8.52 -2.80
CA THR A 65 -22.31 7.69 -3.95
C THR A 65 -21.08 7.06 -4.59
N LEU A 66 -21.07 5.73 -4.73
CA LEU A 66 -19.99 5.02 -5.41
C LEU A 66 -20.09 5.22 -6.92
N THR A 67 -18.95 5.43 -7.57
CA THR A 67 -18.81 5.48 -9.03
C THR A 67 -17.69 4.55 -9.48
N THR A 68 -17.77 4.05 -10.71
CA THR A 68 -16.78 3.12 -11.28
C THR A 68 -16.54 3.47 -12.73
N ILE A 69 -15.26 3.54 -13.11
CA ILE A 69 -14.81 3.61 -14.50
C ILE A 69 -14.74 2.17 -15.05
N PRO A 70 -15.20 1.91 -16.28
CA PRO A 70 -15.07 0.60 -16.94
C PRO A 70 -13.63 0.06 -16.94
N ASP A 71 -13.47 -1.26 -16.84
CA ASP A 71 -12.15 -1.89 -16.70
C ASP A 71 -11.25 -1.69 -17.94
N ASP A 72 -11.84 -1.62 -19.13
CA ASP A 72 -11.14 -1.35 -20.39
C ASP A 72 -10.60 0.08 -20.45
N GLU A 73 -11.36 1.06 -19.96
CA GLU A 73 -10.89 2.43 -19.83
C GLU A 73 -9.84 2.54 -18.71
N TRP A 74 -10.06 1.91 -17.55
CA TRP A 74 -9.12 1.95 -16.43
C TRP A 74 -7.79 1.26 -16.74
N ARG A 75 -7.78 0.27 -17.64
CA ARG A 75 -6.56 -0.38 -18.13
C ARG A 75 -5.54 0.64 -18.64
N THR A 76 -5.99 1.74 -19.24
CA THR A 76 -5.10 2.80 -19.74
C THR A 76 -4.26 3.42 -18.61
N VAL A 77 -4.80 3.53 -17.40
CA VAL A 77 -4.12 4.03 -16.21
C VAL A 77 -3.11 2.99 -15.69
N GLU A 78 -3.50 1.72 -15.66
CA GLU A 78 -2.62 0.63 -15.23
C GLU A 78 -1.41 0.48 -16.16
N ASP A 79 -1.62 0.60 -17.47
CA ASP A 79 -0.55 0.56 -18.49
C ASP A 79 0.37 1.79 -18.37
N ALA A 80 -0.20 2.97 -18.10
CA ALA A 80 0.59 4.18 -17.84
C ALA A 80 1.46 4.02 -16.58
N ALA A 81 0.97 3.35 -15.53
CA ALA A 81 1.74 3.07 -14.33
C ALA A 81 2.97 2.19 -14.62
N GLN A 82 2.87 1.22 -15.55
CA GLN A 82 4.03 0.41 -15.95
C GLN A 82 5.13 1.25 -16.60
N LYS A 83 4.75 2.20 -17.47
CA LYS A 83 5.70 3.13 -18.11
C LYS A 83 6.34 4.05 -17.08
N PHE A 84 5.54 4.57 -16.14
CA PHE A 84 6.04 5.39 -15.04
C PHE A 84 7.06 4.65 -14.17
N TRP A 85 6.84 3.35 -13.91
CA TRP A 85 7.81 2.54 -13.17
C TRP A 85 9.14 2.38 -13.91
N ASP A 86 9.12 2.30 -15.23
CA ASP A 86 10.35 2.24 -16.03
C ASP A 86 11.14 3.55 -15.97
N GLU A 87 10.46 4.70 -15.97
CA GLU A 87 11.07 6.01 -15.74
C GLU A 87 11.69 6.10 -14.34
N VAL A 88 10.96 5.67 -13.31
CA VAL A 88 11.46 5.62 -11.93
C VAL A 88 12.69 4.71 -11.83
N ALA A 89 12.67 3.55 -12.47
CA ALA A 89 13.80 2.61 -12.48
C ALA A 89 15.07 3.23 -13.08
N LYS A 90 14.94 3.99 -14.18
CA LYS A 90 16.08 4.66 -14.84
C LYS A 90 16.77 5.71 -13.97
N SER A 91 16.08 6.27 -12.97
CA SER A 91 16.63 7.38 -12.19
C SER A 91 17.75 6.99 -11.19
N SER A 92 17.89 5.72 -10.81
CA SER A 92 19.07 5.23 -10.07
C SER A 92 19.10 3.70 -9.96
N PRO A 93 20.28 3.08 -9.76
CA PRO A 93 20.39 1.63 -9.50
C PRO A 93 19.53 1.15 -8.33
N ARG A 94 19.40 1.96 -7.26
CA ARG A 94 18.55 1.62 -6.10
C ARG A 94 17.07 1.59 -6.47
N ARG A 95 16.57 2.58 -7.22
CA ARG A 95 15.16 2.60 -7.64
C ARG A 95 14.86 1.47 -8.62
N ALA A 96 15.77 1.18 -9.55
CA ALA A 96 15.65 0.01 -10.43
C ALA A 96 15.49 -1.30 -9.63
N LYS A 97 16.31 -1.51 -8.59
CA LYS A 97 16.21 -2.69 -7.73
C LYS A 97 14.86 -2.79 -7.02
N VAL A 98 14.34 -1.68 -6.47
CA VAL A 98 13.03 -1.67 -5.79
C VAL A 98 11.88 -1.94 -6.78
N VAL A 99 11.88 -1.29 -7.95
CA VAL A 99 10.88 -1.55 -8.99
C VAL A 99 10.89 -3.02 -9.42
N LYS A 100 12.08 -3.61 -9.59
CA LYS A 100 12.21 -5.04 -9.91
C LYS A 100 11.55 -5.93 -8.85
N ILE A 101 11.81 -5.68 -7.57
CA ILE A 101 11.21 -6.46 -6.46
C ILE A 101 9.68 -6.38 -6.51
N ILE A 102 9.11 -5.18 -6.75
CA ILE A 102 7.66 -5.00 -6.84
C ILE A 102 7.09 -5.76 -8.05
N ARG A 103 7.78 -5.73 -9.21
CA ARG A 103 7.37 -6.49 -10.41
C ARG A 103 7.41 -8.00 -10.16
N ASP A 104 8.51 -8.51 -9.62
CA ASP A 104 8.69 -9.93 -9.31
C ASP A 104 7.64 -10.43 -8.30
N TYR A 105 7.35 -9.62 -7.28
CA TYR A 105 6.31 -9.94 -6.29
C TYR A 105 4.92 -10.00 -6.95
N ASN A 106 4.56 -9.02 -7.79
CA ASN A 106 3.28 -9.03 -8.48
C ASN A 106 3.13 -10.21 -9.46
N GLU A 107 4.20 -10.60 -10.15
CA GLU A 107 4.23 -11.81 -10.98
C GLU A 107 4.02 -13.07 -10.13
N THR A 108 4.68 -13.15 -8.97
CA THR A 108 4.49 -14.25 -8.02
C THR A 108 3.03 -14.35 -7.59
N MET A 109 2.38 -13.22 -7.26
CA MET A 109 0.96 -13.20 -6.87
C MET A 109 0.03 -13.63 -8.01
N ARG A 110 0.34 -13.29 -9.26
CA ARG A 110 -0.43 -13.77 -10.43
C ARG A 110 -0.30 -15.27 -10.61
N LYS A 111 0.91 -15.82 -10.50
CA LYS A 111 1.16 -17.27 -10.59
C LYS A 111 0.54 -18.07 -9.45
N ALA A 112 0.45 -17.47 -8.25
CA ALA A 112 -0.14 -18.13 -7.09
C ALA A 112 -1.66 -18.36 -7.24
N GLY A 113 -2.36 -17.54 -8.03
CA GLY A 113 -3.81 -17.64 -8.20
C GLY A 113 -4.59 -17.24 -6.94
N PRO A 114 -5.84 -17.72 -6.78
CA PRO A 114 -6.67 -17.36 -5.64
C PRO A 114 -6.06 -17.82 -4.31
N PRO A 115 -6.18 -17.02 -3.23
CA PRO A 115 -6.97 -15.79 -3.11
C PRO A 115 -6.25 -14.51 -3.55
N TYR A 116 -5.03 -14.60 -4.11
CA TYR A 116 -4.20 -13.43 -4.41
C TYR A 116 -4.61 -12.75 -5.72
N ARG A 117 -4.93 -13.53 -6.76
CA ARG A 117 -5.44 -13.05 -8.06
C ARG A 117 -6.52 -14.01 -8.56
N TYR A 118 -7.58 -13.45 -9.13
CA TYR A 118 -8.69 -14.16 -9.77
C TYR A 118 -8.58 -14.02 -11.29
#